data_AF-A0A9E3CFR8-F1
#
_entry.id   AF-A0A9E3CFR8-F1
#
_cell.length_a   1.000
_cell.length_b   1.000
_cell.length_c   1.000
_cell.angle_alpha   90.00
_cell.angle_beta   90.00
_cell.angle_gamma   90.00
#
_symmetry.space_group_name_H-M   'P 1'
#
loop_
_entity.id
_entity.type
_entity.pdbx_description
1 polymer ?
#
loop_
_entity_poly.entity_id
_entity_poly.type
_entity_poly.pdbx_seq_one_letter_code
_entity_poly.pdbx_strand_id
1 'polypeptide(L)'
;MRFLIHRHSDPADARHPSSARTHLNLAAAALVVAIAAFAVAGTMGDIHGTFHQKLIGALVGALFVVAAVVATRAAATEVYELVGLRAGPRHAGVLRWLVTIVGYIIVVITALGLFQVPIQHLIVGGALTGVILGIAAQQSLGNVFAGVVLLLARPFSVGDAIRIKSGNLGGVTDGTVSAMGMTYVTLITDEGPVNFPNSGMLAAAVGPMPGTTYSRSQRFDLSGTETGAALVGRAPTWDDGELTWGQRQHRDAS
;
A
#
# COMPACT_ATOMS: atom_id res chain seq x y z
N MET A 1 -24.01 49.10 -35.08
CA MET A 1 -25.12 48.23 -34.62
C MET A 1 -24.82 46.79 -35.04
N ARG A 2 -25.19 45.81 -34.19
CA ARG A 2 -24.93 44.34 -34.25
C ARG A 2 -23.53 43.96 -33.68
N PHE A 3 -23.32 43.73 -32.38
CA PHE A 3 -23.96 42.88 -31.36
C PHE A 3 -23.85 41.36 -31.63
N LEU A 4 -22.93 40.72 -30.88
CA LEU A 4 -22.87 39.33 -30.34
C LEU A 4 -23.02 38.15 -31.34
N ILE A 5 -22.35 37.01 -31.19
CA ILE A 5 -22.13 36.22 -29.97
C ILE A 5 -20.78 35.49 -30.05
N HIS A 6 -19.95 35.75 -29.03
CA HIS A 6 -18.81 34.92 -28.64
C HIS A 6 -19.39 33.62 -28.05
N ARG A 7 -19.25 32.49 -28.76
CA ARG A 7 -19.69 31.19 -28.23
C ARG A 7 -18.68 30.77 -27.15
N HIS A 8 -19.00 31.11 -25.91
CA HIS A 8 -18.39 30.51 -24.73
C HIS A 8 -18.69 29.02 -24.78
N SER A 9 -17.73 28.21 -25.23
CA SER A 9 -17.71 26.77 -24.95
C SER A 9 -17.41 26.61 -23.48
N ASP A 10 -18.48 26.48 -22.70
CA ASP A 10 -18.48 26.19 -21.27
C ASP A 10 -17.67 24.90 -21.02
N PRO A 11 -16.60 24.90 -20.19
CA PRO A 11 -15.84 23.69 -19.88
C PRO A 11 -16.54 22.77 -18.85
N ALA A 12 -17.83 22.96 -18.63
CA ALA A 12 -18.64 22.25 -17.65
C ALA A 12 -19.50 21.12 -18.26
N ASP A 13 -19.09 20.57 -19.41
CA ASP A 13 -19.79 19.44 -20.03
C ASP A 13 -19.52 18.14 -19.23
N ALA A 14 -20.37 17.94 -18.22
CA ALA A 14 -20.94 16.68 -17.78
C ALA A 14 -20.00 15.47 -17.69
N ARG A 15 -19.19 15.40 -16.61
CA ARG A 15 -18.81 14.10 -16.06
C ARG A 15 -20.07 13.44 -15.51
N HIS A 16 -20.81 12.71 -16.36
CA HIS A 16 -21.99 11.95 -15.96
C HIS A 16 -21.61 10.90 -14.90
N PRO A 17 -22.12 10.98 -13.65
CA PRO A 17 -21.82 10.01 -12.59
C PRO A 17 -22.51 8.65 -12.79
N SER A 18 -23.16 8.42 -13.93
CA SER A 18 -23.90 7.18 -14.23
C SER A 18 -22.99 6.03 -14.67
N SER A 19 -21.91 6.28 -15.43
CA SER A 19 -21.07 5.20 -15.99
C SER A 19 -20.33 4.41 -14.92
N ALA A 20 -19.76 5.09 -13.92
CA ALA A 20 -19.04 4.44 -12.82
C ALA A 20 -19.93 3.47 -12.03
N ARG A 21 -21.20 3.86 -11.78
CA ARG A 21 -22.19 2.99 -11.13
C ARG A 21 -22.59 1.81 -12.01
N THR A 22 -22.66 2.00 -13.32
CA THR A 22 -22.97 0.93 -14.28
C THR A 22 -21.89 -0.14 -14.27
N HIS A 23 -20.61 0.22 -14.26
CA HIS A 23 -19.51 -0.74 -14.23
C HIS A 23 -19.45 -1.52 -12.91
N LEU A 24 -19.67 -0.85 -11.77
CA LEU A 24 -19.74 -1.50 -10.45
C LEU A 24 -20.93 -2.46 -10.34
N ASN A 25 -22.13 -2.04 -10.77
CA ASN A 25 -23.31 -2.89 -10.75
C ASN A 25 -23.16 -4.10 -11.69
N LEU A 26 -22.54 -3.90 -12.84
CA LEU A 26 -22.23 -4.98 -13.78
C LEU A 26 -21.21 -5.97 -13.17
N ALA A 27 -20.16 -5.46 -12.50
CA ALA A 27 -19.17 -6.30 -11.81
C ALA A 27 -19.83 -7.13 -10.71
N ALA A 28 -20.65 -6.51 -9.87
CA ALA A 28 -21.37 -7.18 -8.78
C ALA A 28 -22.35 -8.22 -9.33
N ALA A 29 -23.16 -7.88 -10.34
CA ALA A 29 -24.10 -8.80 -10.96
C ALA A 29 -23.37 -10.00 -11.60
N ALA A 30 -22.30 -9.74 -12.37
CA ALA A 30 -21.51 -10.79 -13.01
C ALA A 30 -20.82 -11.69 -11.98
N LEU A 31 -20.34 -11.12 -10.86
CA LEU A 31 -19.77 -11.88 -9.75
C LEU A 31 -20.81 -12.79 -9.10
N VAL A 32 -22.02 -12.28 -8.82
CA VAL A 32 -23.12 -13.07 -8.25
C VAL A 32 -23.50 -14.20 -9.20
N VAL A 33 -23.62 -13.93 -10.50
CA VAL A 33 -23.91 -14.96 -11.52
C VAL A 33 -22.79 -15.99 -11.57
N ALA A 34 -21.52 -15.59 -11.50
CA ALA A 34 -20.39 -16.51 -11.48
C ALA A 34 -20.42 -17.41 -10.24
N ILE A 35 -20.67 -16.85 -9.05
CA ILE A 35 -20.78 -17.62 -7.80
C ILE A 35 -21.95 -18.60 -7.88
N ALA A 36 -23.12 -18.16 -8.35
CA ALA A 36 -24.30 -18.99 -8.50
C ALA A 36 -24.07 -20.13 -9.51
N ALA A 37 -23.51 -19.82 -10.69
CA ALA A 37 -23.20 -20.82 -11.71
C ALA A 37 -22.17 -21.85 -11.20
N PHE A 38 -21.16 -21.41 -10.43
CA PHE A 38 -20.20 -22.31 -9.81
C PHE A 38 -20.87 -23.28 -8.82
N ALA A 39 -21.71 -22.76 -7.92
CA ALA A 39 -22.44 -23.57 -6.94
C ALA A 39 -23.37 -24.60 -7.60
N VAL A 40 -24.07 -24.20 -8.67
CA VAL A 40 -24.96 -25.09 -9.44
C VAL A 40 -24.16 -26.15 -10.19
N ALA A 41 -23.07 -25.78 -10.86
CA ALA A 41 -22.26 -26.75 -11.58
C ALA A 41 -21.59 -27.77 -10.64
N GLY A 42 -21.22 -27.38 -9.42
CA GLY A 42 -20.69 -28.30 -8.42
C GLY A 42 -21.70 -29.33 -7.88
N THR A 43 -23.01 -29.09 -8.05
CA THR A 43 -24.08 -29.98 -7.56
C THR A 43 -24.77 -30.78 -8.67
N MET A 44 -24.87 -30.23 -9.88
CA MET A 44 -25.63 -30.83 -10.99
C MET A 44 -24.76 -31.36 -12.14
N GLY A 45 -23.48 -30.99 -12.18
CA GLY A 45 -22.57 -31.30 -13.29
C GLY A 45 -21.77 -32.58 -13.06
N ASP A 46 -22.40 -33.75 -13.08
CA ASP A 46 -21.62 -34.98 -13.29
C ASP A 46 -21.33 -35.15 -14.79
N ILE A 47 -20.09 -34.87 -15.16
CA ILE A 47 -19.57 -34.93 -16.53
C ILE A 47 -19.45 -36.40 -17.00
N HIS A 48 -19.49 -37.35 -16.07
CA HIS A 48 -19.53 -38.79 -16.33
C HIS A 48 -20.97 -39.34 -16.36
N GLY A 49 -21.97 -38.49 -16.11
CA GLY A 49 -23.38 -38.85 -16.09
C GLY A 49 -24.01 -39.08 -17.48
N THR A 50 -25.33 -39.20 -17.47
CA THR A 50 -26.16 -39.35 -18.68
C THR A 50 -26.05 -38.13 -19.61
N PHE A 51 -26.45 -38.28 -20.88
CA PHE A 51 -26.32 -37.21 -21.90
C PHE A 51 -26.88 -35.85 -21.43
N HIS A 52 -28.04 -35.85 -20.75
CA HIS A 52 -28.66 -34.64 -20.22
C HIS A 52 -27.83 -33.97 -19.10
N GLN A 53 -27.19 -34.75 -18.23
CA GLN A 53 -26.32 -34.23 -17.18
C GLN A 53 -25.05 -33.59 -17.77
N LYS A 54 -24.48 -34.20 -18.82
CA LYS A 54 -23.36 -33.61 -19.57
C LYS A 54 -23.74 -32.29 -20.24
N LEU A 55 -24.92 -32.24 -20.85
CA LEU A 55 -25.42 -31.03 -21.50
C LEU A 55 -25.65 -29.90 -20.49
N ILE A 56 -26.28 -30.19 -19.35
CA ILE A 56 -26.50 -29.21 -18.27
C ILE A 56 -25.15 -28.73 -17.71
N GLY A 57 -24.23 -29.65 -17.38
CA GLY A 57 -22.91 -29.29 -16.87
C GLY A 57 -22.12 -28.41 -17.83
N ALA A 58 -22.14 -28.72 -19.12
CA ALA A 58 -21.48 -27.91 -20.15
C ALA A 58 -22.09 -26.50 -20.27
N LEU A 59 -23.42 -26.38 -20.24
CA LEU A 59 -24.10 -25.09 -20.34
C LEU A 59 -23.86 -24.22 -19.09
N VAL A 60 -23.94 -24.80 -17.90
CA VAL A 60 -23.68 -24.08 -16.64
C VAL A 60 -22.20 -23.70 -16.55
N GLY A 61 -21.27 -24.58 -16.96
CA GLY A 61 -19.85 -24.27 -17.04
C GLY A 61 -19.53 -23.14 -18.03
N ALA A 62 -20.16 -23.13 -19.20
CA ALA A 62 -20.02 -22.04 -20.16
C ALA A 62 -20.56 -20.72 -19.59
N LEU A 63 -21.73 -20.74 -18.93
CA LEU A 63 -22.29 -19.58 -18.26
C LEU A 63 -21.36 -19.05 -17.16
N PHE A 64 -20.78 -19.95 -16.35
CA PHE A 64 -19.80 -19.60 -15.33
C PHE A 64 -18.60 -18.86 -15.94
N VAL A 65 -17.98 -19.42 -16.99
CA VAL A 65 -16.81 -18.81 -17.63
C VAL A 65 -17.15 -17.42 -18.18
N VAL A 66 -18.28 -17.28 -18.88
CA VAL A 66 -18.72 -15.99 -19.42
C VAL A 66 -18.95 -14.97 -18.31
N ALA A 67 -19.68 -15.35 -17.26
CA ALA A 67 -19.96 -14.47 -16.12
C ALA A 67 -18.67 -14.06 -15.41
N ALA A 68 -17.75 -14.99 -15.18
CA ALA A 68 -16.49 -14.72 -14.49
C ALA A 68 -15.53 -13.83 -15.32
N VAL A 69 -15.51 -13.99 -16.65
CA VAL A 69 -14.77 -13.10 -17.56
C VAL A 69 -15.36 -11.69 -17.55
N VAL A 70 -16.69 -11.56 -17.59
CA VAL A 70 -17.37 -10.25 -17.50
C VAL A 70 -17.08 -9.60 -16.16
N ALA A 71 -17.17 -10.34 -15.05
CA ALA A 71 -16.84 -9.85 -13.71
C ALA A 71 -15.40 -9.36 -13.64
N THR A 72 -14.44 -10.14 -14.18
CA THR A 72 -13.02 -9.76 -14.24
C THR A 72 -12.81 -8.47 -15.02
N ARG A 73 -13.42 -8.34 -16.20
CA ARG A 73 -13.27 -7.14 -17.05
C ARG A 73 -13.91 -5.91 -16.41
N ALA A 74 -15.07 -6.08 -15.76
CA ALA A 74 -15.75 -5.00 -15.06
C ALA A 74 -14.91 -4.51 -13.87
N ALA A 75 -14.39 -5.43 -13.04
CA ALA A 75 -13.49 -5.10 -11.94
C ALA A 75 -12.20 -4.41 -12.42
N ALA A 76 -11.58 -4.89 -13.51
CA ALA A 76 -10.38 -4.27 -14.07
C ALA A 76 -10.64 -2.83 -14.59
N THR A 77 -11.85 -2.58 -15.11
CA THR A 77 -12.26 -1.25 -15.57
C THR A 77 -12.47 -0.31 -14.38
N GLU A 78 -13.11 -0.79 -13.32
CA GLU A 78 -13.30 -0.01 -12.10
C GLU A 78 -11.96 0.39 -11.46
N VAL A 79 -11.02 -0.56 -11.37
CA VAL A 79 -9.66 -0.27 -10.89
C VAL A 79 -8.97 0.78 -11.76
N TYR A 80 -9.11 0.68 -13.10
CA TYR A 80 -8.56 1.69 -14.01
C TYR A 80 -9.13 3.08 -13.75
N GLU A 81 -10.44 3.20 -13.54
CA GLU A 81 -11.09 4.47 -13.25
C GLU A 81 -10.65 5.04 -11.89
N LEU A 82 -10.65 4.23 -10.83
CA LEU A 82 -10.27 4.65 -9.48
C LEU A 82 -8.81 5.14 -9.40
N VAL A 83 -7.92 4.48 -10.14
CA VAL A 83 -6.48 4.79 -10.15
C VAL A 83 -6.16 5.89 -11.16
N GLY A 84 -6.86 5.93 -12.29
CA GLY A 84 -6.68 6.97 -13.31
C GLY A 84 -6.95 8.37 -12.76
N LEU A 85 -7.90 8.50 -11.83
CA LEU A 85 -8.23 9.76 -11.17
C LEU A 85 -7.14 10.27 -10.20
N ARG A 86 -6.26 9.39 -9.68
CA ARG A 86 -5.26 9.75 -8.66
C ARG A 86 -3.81 9.70 -9.13
N ALA A 87 -3.46 8.70 -9.94
CA ALA A 87 -2.07 8.40 -10.33
C ALA A 87 -1.78 8.66 -11.81
N GLY A 88 -2.79 9.09 -12.58
CA GLY A 88 -2.67 9.34 -14.02
C GLY A 88 -2.77 8.07 -14.88
N PRO A 89 -2.98 8.24 -16.19
CA PRO A 89 -3.37 7.16 -17.09
C PRO A 89 -2.31 6.07 -17.27
N ARG A 90 -1.02 6.41 -17.10
CA ARG A 90 0.10 5.47 -17.27
C ARG A 90 0.15 4.41 -16.16
N HIS A 91 -0.10 4.81 -14.91
CA HIS A 91 -0.11 3.88 -13.76
C HIS A 91 -1.38 3.03 -13.73
N ALA A 92 -2.52 3.61 -14.13
CA ALA A 92 -3.79 2.91 -14.19
C ALA A 92 -3.79 1.76 -15.22
N GLY A 93 -3.12 1.93 -16.36
CA GLY A 93 -3.00 0.89 -17.38
C GLY A 93 -2.28 -0.36 -16.88
N VAL A 94 -1.17 -0.18 -16.15
CA VAL A 94 -0.41 -1.29 -15.57
C VAL A 94 -1.25 -2.07 -14.57
N LEU A 95 -1.95 -1.36 -13.66
CA LEU A 95 -2.76 -2.03 -12.64
C LEU A 95 -3.96 -2.76 -13.24
N ARG A 96 -4.62 -2.18 -14.25
CA ARG A 96 -5.69 -2.85 -15.01
C ARG A 96 -5.20 -4.15 -15.63
N TRP A 97 -4.02 -4.13 -16.24
CA TRP A 97 -3.42 -5.31 -16.86
C TRP A 97 -3.13 -6.41 -15.83
N LEU A 98 -2.57 -6.03 -14.67
CA LEU A 98 -2.32 -6.96 -13.55
C LEU A 98 -3.63 -7.61 -13.05
N VAL A 99 -4.66 -6.80 -12.78
CA VAL A 99 -5.97 -7.31 -12.33
C VAL A 99 -6.59 -8.26 -13.37
N THR A 100 -6.46 -7.92 -14.65
CA THR A 100 -7.00 -8.75 -15.74
C THR A 100 -6.30 -10.11 -15.81
N ILE A 101 -4.95 -10.14 -15.73
CA ILE A 101 -4.19 -11.39 -15.77
C ILE A 101 -4.51 -12.26 -14.57
N VAL A 102 -4.46 -11.70 -13.36
CA VAL A 102 -4.76 -12.44 -12.13
C VAL A 102 -6.18 -12.99 -12.16
N GLY A 103 -7.15 -12.16 -12.58
CA GLY A 103 -8.54 -12.61 -12.73
C GLY A 103 -8.68 -13.75 -13.72
N TYR A 104 -8.04 -13.69 -14.89
CA TYR A 104 -8.08 -14.79 -15.86
C TYR A 104 -7.42 -16.07 -15.35
N ILE A 105 -6.31 -15.98 -14.60
CA ILE A 105 -5.71 -17.16 -13.97
C ILE A 105 -6.71 -17.83 -13.01
N ILE A 106 -7.42 -17.04 -12.19
CA ILE A 106 -8.45 -17.55 -11.28
C ILE A 106 -9.59 -18.21 -12.06
N VAL A 107 -10.09 -17.57 -13.13
CA VAL A 107 -11.15 -18.12 -13.99
C VAL A 107 -10.73 -19.45 -14.60
N VAL A 108 -9.50 -19.55 -15.12
CA VAL A 108 -8.99 -20.80 -15.71
C VAL A 108 -8.90 -21.91 -14.67
N ILE A 109 -8.29 -21.65 -13.51
CA ILE A 109 -8.13 -22.65 -12.45
C ILE A 109 -9.49 -23.16 -11.96
N THR A 110 -10.42 -22.24 -11.71
CA THR A 110 -11.78 -22.58 -11.24
C THR A 110 -12.59 -23.32 -12.29
N ALA A 111 -12.50 -22.93 -13.57
CA ALA A 111 -13.15 -23.63 -14.67
C ALA A 111 -12.61 -25.05 -14.85
N LEU A 112 -11.28 -25.25 -14.77
CA LEU A 112 -10.68 -26.58 -14.84
C LEU A 112 -11.15 -27.49 -13.70
N GLY A 113 -11.26 -26.94 -12.48
CA GLY A 113 -11.84 -27.67 -11.34
C GLY A 113 -13.30 -28.03 -11.57
N LEU A 114 -14.08 -27.15 -12.19
CA LEU A 114 -15.47 -27.41 -12.55
C LEU A 114 -15.62 -28.55 -13.55
N PHE A 115 -14.72 -28.60 -14.54
CA PHE A 115 -14.67 -29.65 -15.54
C PHE A 115 -13.98 -30.94 -15.05
N GLN A 116 -13.73 -31.08 -13.75
CA GLN A 116 -13.07 -32.24 -13.12
C GLN A 116 -11.72 -32.58 -13.78
N VAL A 117 -11.05 -31.58 -14.37
CA VAL A 117 -9.72 -31.76 -14.92
C VAL A 117 -8.73 -31.78 -13.75
N PRO A 118 -7.80 -32.76 -13.71
CA PRO A 118 -6.80 -32.80 -12.64
C PRO A 118 -5.91 -31.55 -12.66
N ILE A 119 -6.08 -30.69 -11.68
CA ILE A 119 -5.32 -29.42 -11.54
C ILE A 119 -4.13 -29.53 -10.58
N GLN A 120 -3.85 -30.70 -10.00
CA GLN A 120 -2.82 -30.89 -8.97
C GLN A 120 -1.45 -30.42 -9.45
N HIS A 121 -1.05 -30.79 -10.67
CA HIS A 121 0.23 -30.38 -11.26
C HIS A 121 0.30 -28.87 -11.54
N LEU A 122 -0.83 -28.26 -11.93
CA LEU A 122 -0.92 -26.81 -12.14
C LEU A 122 -0.79 -26.05 -10.83
N ILE A 123 -1.39 -26.56 -9.74
CA ILE A 123 -1.27 -25.96 -8.41
C ILE A 123 0.18 -26.03 -7.93
N VAL A 124 0.86 -27.17 -8.09
CA VAL A 124 2.28 -27.31 -7.70
C VAL A 124 3.18 -26.36 -8.50
N GLY A 125 3.02 -26.31 -9.82
CA GLY A 125 3.77 -25.38 -10.68
C GLY A 125 3.48 -23.91 -10.32
N GLY A 126 2.20 -23.58 -10.14
CA GLY A 126 1.74 -22.26 -9.75
C GLY A 126 2.26 -21.81 -8.38
N ALA A 127 2.34 -22.72 -7.41
CA ALA A 127 2.92 -22.44 -6.10
C ALA A 127 4.40 -22.07 -6.22
N LEU A 128 5.18 -22.83 -6.99
CA LEU A 128 6.59 -22.52 -7.24
C LEU A 128 6.75 -21.17 -7.96
N THR A 129 5.96 -20.92 -9.01
CA THR A 129 5.97 -19.62 -9.71
C THR A 129 5.61 -18.47 -8.76
N GLY A 130 4.61 -18.67 -7.89
CA GLY A 130 4.21 -17.69 -6.89
C GLY A 130 5.32 -17.35 -5.90
N VAL A 131 6.08 -18.36 -5.45
CA VAL A 131 7.25 -18.15 -4.58
C VAL A 131 8.32 -17.32 -5.30
N ILE A 132 8.66 -17.67 -6.53
CA ILE A 132 9.68 -16.95 -7.32
C ILE A 132 9.27 -15.49 -7.55
N LEU A 133 8.02 -15.26 -7.96
CA LEU A 133 7.48 -13.91 -8.14
C LEU A 133 7.44 -13.14 -6.82
N GLY A 134 7.11 -13.80 -5.71
CA GLY A 134 7.11 -13.21 -4.38
C GLY A 134 8.49 -12.75 -3.94
N ILE A 135 9.51 -13.59 -4.16
CA ILE A 135 10.92 -13.23 -3.88
C ILE A 135 11.34 -12.04 -4.76
N ALA A 136 10.99 -12.05 -6.04
CA ALA A 136 11.29 -10.94 -6.94
C ALA A 136 10.62 -9.62 -6.51
N ALA A 137 9.39 -9.70 -5.97
CA ALA A 137 8.64 -8.54 -5.51
C ALA A 137 8.96 -8.11 -4.06
N GLN A 138 9.76 -8.89 -3.32
CA GLN A 138 9.98 -8.73 -1.88
C GLN A 138 10.45 -7.32 -1.51
N GLN A 139 11.39 -6.75 -2.25
CA GLN A 139 11.92 -5.42 -1.95
C GLN A 139 10.87 -4.32 -2.14
N SER A 140 10.09 -4.39 -3.22
CA SER A 140 9.03 -3.41 -3.50
C SER A 140 7.93 -3.48 -2.44
N LEU A 141 7.47 -4.69 -2.10
CA LEU A 141 6.47 -4.89 -1.06
C LEU A 141 6.98 -4.43 0.31
N GLY A 142 8.24 -4.72 0.65
CA GLY A 142 8.87 -4.27 1.89
C GLY A 142 8.87 -2.75 2.02
N ASN A 143 9.14 -2.02 0.93
CA ASN A 143 9.06 -0.56 0.93
C ASN A 143 7.64 -0.03 1.14
N VAL A 144 6.63 -0.68 0.53
CA VAL A 144 5.22 -0.30 0.72
C VAL A 144 4.79 -0.49 2.17
N PHE A 145 5.05 -1.65 2.75
CA PHE A 145 4.70 -1.93 4.16
C PHE A 145 5.45 -1.02 5.12
N ALA A 146 6.74 -0.77 4.88
CA ALA A 146 7.50 0.18 5.68
C ALA A 146 6.92 1.60 5.59
N GLY A 147 6.44 2.01 4.40
CA GLY A 147 5.74 3.28 4.23
C GLY A 147 4.49 3.39 5.10
N VAL A 148 3.66 2.35 5.13
CA VAL A 148 2.48 2.28 6.02
C VAL A 148 2.90 2.42 7.49
N VAL A 149 3.93 1.68 7.92
CA VAL A 149 4.43 1.74 9.30
C VAL A 149 4.94 3.14 9.65
N LEU A 150 5.72 3.78 8.78
CA LEU A 150 6.23 5.14 9.00
C LEU A 150 5.07 6.16 9.13
N LEU A 151 4.03 6.03 8.31
CA LEU A 151 2.86 6.90 8.37
C LEU A 151 2.05 6.74 9.66
N LEU A 152 1.98 5.53 10.19
CA LEU A 152 1.25 5.20 11.42
C LEU A 152 2.05 5.58 12.68
N ALA A 153 3.33 5.17 12.74
CA ALA A 153 4.18 5.41 13.89
C ALA A 153 4.70 6.86 13.97
N ARG A 154 4.75 7.55 12.83
CA ARG A 154 5.23 8.94 12.68
C ARG A 154 6.50 9.25 13.50
N PRO A 155 7.61 8.50 13.30
CA PRO A 155 8.86 8.78 14.00
C PRO A 155 9.45 10.17 13.65
N PHE A 156 9.06 10.72 12.50
CA PHE A 156 9.35 12.06 12.02
C PHE A 156 8.23 12.51 11.07
N SER A 157 8.18 13.81 10.81
CA SER A 157 7.21 14.46 9.92
C SER A 157 7.91 15.22 8.79
N VAL A 158 7.15 15.56 7.75
CA VAL A 158 7.64 16.46 6.69
C VAL A 158 7.99 17.81 7.32
N GLY A 159 9.20 18.30 7.02
CA GLY A 159 9.79 19.50 7.60
C GLY A 159 10.81 19.24 8.71
N ASP A 160 10.89 18.01 9.25
CA ASP A 160 11.85 17.70 10.31
C ASP A 160 13.27 17.60 9.76
N ALA A 161 14.21 18.24 10.46
CA ALA A 161 15.64 18.09 10.21
C ALA A 161 16.17 16.88 11.02
N ILE A 162 16.52 15.82 10.30
CA ILE A 162 16.86 14.53 10.89
C ILE A 162 18.27 14.09 10.48
N ARG A 163 18.89 13.35 11.38
CA ARG A 163 20.11 12.57 11.15
C ARG A 163 19.74 11.11 11.09
N ILE A 164 20.16 10.45 10.02
CA ILE A 164 19.97 9.02 9.80
C ILE A 164 21.33 8.34 9.97
N LYS A 165 21.35 7.23 10.69
CA LYS A 165 22.50 6.33 10.78
C LYS A 165 22.09 4.94 10.32
N SER A 166 22.62 4.50 9.19
CA SER A 166 22.36 3.17 8.64
C SER A 166 23.53 2.68 7.80
N GLY A 167 24.08 1.51 8.18
CA GLY A 167 25.12 0.85 7.39
C GLY A 167 24.65 0.50 5.98
N ASN A 168 23.36 0.16 5.82
CA ASN A 168 22.78 -0.21 4.53
C ASN A 168 22.51 0.99 3.61
N LEU A 169 22.58 2.22 4.14
CA LEU A 169 22.35 3.46 3.40
C LEU A 169 23.62 4.31 3.26
N GLY A 170 24.80 3.73 3.52
CA GLY A 170 26.08 4.44 3.34
C GLY A 170 26.55 5.26 4.55
N GLY A 171 26.03 4.98 5.75
CA GLY A 171 26.57 5.54 7.00
C GLY A 171 25.67 6.59 7.65
N VAL A 172 26.22 7.78 7.91
CA VAL A 172 25.51 8.89 8.56
C VAL A 172 25.14 9.93 7.51
N THR A 173 23.86 10.27 7.42
CA THR A 173 23.36 11.29 6.50
C THR A 173 22.43 12.24 7.23
N ASP A 174 22.65 13.54 7.01
CA ASP A 174 21.80 14.60 7.53
C ASP A 174 20.94 15.17 6.42
N GLY A 175 19.72 15.56 6.75
CA GLY A 175 18.84 16.23 5.80
C GLY A 175 17.48 16.59 6.40
N THR A 176 16.73 17.39 5.65
CA THR A 176 15.36 17.76 6.02
C THR A 176 14.36 16.95 5.23
N VAL A 177 13.35 16.38 5.90
CA VAL A 177 12.30 15.59 5.26
C VAL A 177 11.43 16.50 4.38
N SER A 178 11.43 16.30 3.07
CA SER A 178 10.61 17.08 2.15
C SER A 178 9.32 16.38 1.74
N ALA A 179 9.34 15.05 1.64
CA ALA A 179 8.17 14.26 1.26
C ALA A 179 8.22 12.85 1.83
N MET A 180 7.05 12.30 2.14
CA MET A 180 6.86 10.89 2.47
C MET A 180 5.90 10.27 1.46
N GLY A 181 6.42 9.40 0.61
CA GLY A 181 5.65 8.64 -0.37
C GLY A 181 5.39 7.20 0.08
N MET A 182 4.67 6.45 -0.74
CA MET A 182 4.31 5.06 -0.45
C MET A 182 5.53 4.12 -0.36
N THR A 183 6.56 4.40 -1.15
CA THR A 183 7.77 3.54 -1.26
C THR A 183 9.07 4.23 -0.88
N TYR A 184 9.10 5.56 -0.87
CA TYR A 184 10.29 6.36 -0.59
C TYR A 184 9.98 7.56 0.32
N VAL A 185 10.98 7.93 1.13
CA VAL A 185 11.06 9.23 1.81
C VAL A 185 12.10 10.07 1.07
N THR A 186 11.76 11.32 0.76
CA THR A 186 12.69 12.26 0.15
C THR A 186 13.26 13.20 1.21
N LEU A 187 14.58 13.28 1.26
CA LEU A 187 15.31 14.24 2.09
C LEU A 187 16.01 15.26 1.19
N ILE A 188 16.02 16.51 1.63
CA ILE A 188 16.93 17.52 1.08
C ILE A 188 18.20 17.47 1.92
N THR A 189 19.28 16.99 1.33
CA THR A 189 20.63 16.99 1.92
C THR A 189 21.45 18.12 1.32
N ASP A 190 22.68 18.33 1.80
CA ASP A 190 23.60 19.33 1.28
C ASP A 190 24.00 19.06 -0.19
N GLU A 191 23.92 17.79 -0.63
CA GLU A 191 24.20 17.36 -2.01
C GLU A 191 22.95 17.43 -2.92
N GLY A 192 21.78 17.74 -2.36
CA GLY A 192 20.51 17.84 -3.07
C GLY A 192 19.44 16.86 -2.59
N PRO A 193 18.34 16.69 -3.35
CA PRO A 193 17.27 15.78 -2.98
C PRO A 193 17.69 14.31 -3.17
N VAL A 194 17.56 13.51 -2.12
CA VAL A 194 17.86 12.06 -2.12
C VAL A 194 16.63 11.27 -1.70
N ASN A 195 16.31 10.21 -2.46
CA ASN A 195 15.19 9.32 -2.18
C ASN A 195 15.68 8.07 -1.45
N PHE A 196 15.24 7.91 -0.20
CA PHE A 196 15.55 6.75 0.61
C PHE A 196 14.41 5.74 0.55
N PRO A 197 14.67 4.44 0.31
CA PRO A 197 13.64 3.42 0.35
C PRO A 197 13.04 3.36 1.77
N ASN A 198 11.72 3.28 1.86
CA ASN A 198 11.02 3.29 3.15
C ASN A 198 11.49 2.17 4.08
N SER A 199 11.77 0.97 3.55
CA SER A 199 12.30 -0.14 4.37
C SER A 199 13.67 0.17 4.96
N GLY A 200 14.52 0.88 4.22
CA GLY A 200 15.82 1.36 4.68
C GLY A 200 15.69 2.44 5.76
N MET A 201 14.73 3.36 5.60
CA MET A 201 14.43 4.38 6.61
C MET A 201 13.91 3.77 7.91
N LEU A 202 13.00 2.80 7.81
CA LEU A 202 12.43 2.13 8.97
C LEU A 202 13.48 1.32 9.75
N ALA A 203 14.47 0.77 9.05
CA ALA A 203 15.58 0.03 9.66
C ALA A 203 16.70 0.93 10.20
N ALA A 204 16.69 2.23 9.89
CA ALA A 204 17.74 3.14 10.29
C ALA A 204 17.52 3.71 11.69
N ALA A 205 18.60 4.05 12.39
CA ALA A 205 18.50 4.89 13.58
C ALA A 205 18.28 6.34 13.13
N VAL A 206 17.13 6.91 13.48
CA VAL A 206 16.76 8.28 13.14
C VAL A 206 16.72 9.13 14.41
N GLY A 207 17.36 10.29 14.37
CA GLY A 207 17.37 11.25 15.46
C GLY A 207 17.39 12.69 14.94
N PRO A 208 17.33 13.68 15.84
CA PRO A 208 17.48 15.08 15.46
C PRO A 208 18.87 15.34 14.87
N MET A 209 18.95 16.24 13.90
CA MET A 209 20.23 16.72 13.40
C MET A 209 20.95 17.57 14.47
N PRO A 210 22.26 17.39 14.73
CA PRO A 210 22.97 18.20 15.72
C PRO A 210 22.90 19.69 15.41
N GLY A 211 22.79 20.51 16.45
CA GLY A 211 22.69 21.97 16.30
C GLY A 211 21.30 22.47 15.89
N THR A 212 20.34 21.58 15.59
CA THR A 212 18.94 21.99 15.41
C THR A 212 18.26 22.11 16.76
N THR A 213 17.66 23.28 17.01
CA THR A 213 16.89 23.52 18.24
C THR A 213 15.53 22.85 18.08
N TYR A 214 15.19 21.92 18.97
CA TYR A 214 13.84 21.35 19.04
C TYR A 214 12.80 22.47 19.15
N SER A 215 11.98 22.68 18.11
CA SER A 215 10.74 23.46 18.24
C SER A 215 9.73 22.59 18.99
N ARG A 216 9.92 22.57 20.30
CA ARG A 216 9.26 21.71 21.27
C ARG A 216 7.92 22.35 21.65
N SER A 217 6.87 22.10 20.87
CA SER A 217 5.49 22.33 21.35
C SER A 217 5.12 21.44 22.56
N GLN A 218 6.06 20.59 23.02
CA GLN A 218 6.02 19.89 24.30
C GLN A 218 7.20 20.27 25.18
N ARG A 219 7.41 21.57 25.40
CA ARG A 219 7.99 22.00 26.68
C ARG A 219 7.03 21.44 27.73
N PHE A 220 7.39 20.28 28.28
CA PHE A 220 6.76 19.76 29.49
C PHE A 220 6.88 20.92 30.47
N ASP A 221 5.75 21.58 30.70
CA ASP A 221 5.65 22.72 31.59
C ASP A 221 5.80 22.17 33.00
N LEU A 222 7.05 21.99 33.42
CA LEU A 222 7.43 21.76 34.81
C LEU A 222 7.46 23.08 35.60
N SER A 223 7.00 24.20 35.02
CA SER A 223 6.82 25.48 35.71
C SER A 223 5.43 25.63 36.36
N GLY A 224 4.60 24.59 36.37
CA GLY A 224 3.29 24.60 37.01
C GLY A 224 3.25 24.31 38.52
N THR A 225 4.35 23.91 39.14
CA THR A 225 4.45 23.75 40.60
C THR A 225 5.91 23.94 41.04
N GLU A 226 6.18 24.94 41.87
CA GLU A 226 7.47 25.21 42.52
C GLU A 226 7.88 24.11 43.54
N THR A 227 7.76 22.84 43.16
CA THR A 227 8.17 21.70 43.99
C THR A 227 8.82 20.57 43.18
N GLY A 228 9.15 20.82 41.89
CA GLY A 228 9.85 19.84 41.02
C GLY A 228 11.37 20.00 40.94
N ALA A 229 11.92 21.17 41.28
CA ALA A 229 13.35 21.46 41.13
C ALA A 229 14.24 20.70 42.15
N ALA A 230 13.66 20.08 43.18
CA ALA A 230 14.41 19.33 44.20
C ALA A 230 14.63 17.84 43.86
N LEU A 231 13.99 17.33 42.80
CA LEU A 231 14.05 15.89 42.45
C LEU A 231 14.76 15.57 41.14
N VAL A 232 15.19 16.58 40.38
CA VAL A 232 16.01 16.36 39.17
C VAL A 232 17.45 16.10 39.61
N GLY A 233 17.79 14.82 39.79
CA GLY A 233 19.18 14.39 39.87
C GLY A 233 19.93 14.88 38.62
N ARG A 234 21.22 15.20 38.79
CA ARG A 234 22.10 15.67 37.70
C ARG A 234 21.98 14.72 36.51
N ALA A 235 21.74 15.25 35.32
CA ALA A 235 21.66 14.44 34.10
C ALA A 235 22.94 13.60 33.95
N PRO A 236 22.84 12.32 33.53
CA PRO A 236 24.00 11.45 33.38
C PRO A 236 24.97 12.05 32.37
N THR A 237 26.25 12.04 32.72
CA THR A 237 27.34 12.51 31.85
C THR A 237 28.04 11.31 31.24
N TRP A 238 28.37 11.43 29.95
CA TRP A 238 29.12 10.42 29.22
C TRP A 238 30.57 10.89 29.17
N ASP A 239 31.44 10.22 29.93
CA ASP A 239 32.87 10.53 30.02
C ASP A 239 33.66 9.23 29.89
N ASP A 240 34.68 9.21 29.05
CA ASP A 240 35.56 8.06 28.78
C ASP A 240 34.86 6.71 28.48
N GLY A 241 33.71 6.73 27.80
CA GLY A 241 33.00 5.51 27.41
C GLY A 241 32.12 4.89 28.48
N GLU A 242 32.07 5.48 29.68
CA GLU A 242 31.20 5.03 30.78
C GLU A 242 30.08 6.04 31.09
N LEU A 243 28.94 5.49 31.53
CA LEU A 243 27.75 6.26 31.85
C LEU A 243 27.72 6.50 33.37
N THR A 244 28.09 7.70 33.81
CA THR A 244 28.19 8.03 35.23
C THR A 244 26.93 8.75 35.73
N TRP A 245 26.32 8.19 36.78
CA TRP A 245 25.20 8.82 37.48
C TRP A 245 25.73 9.75 38.57
N GLY A 246 25.44 11.05 38.48
CA GLY A 246 25.86 12.02 39.49
C GLY A 246 25.21 11.74 40.86
N GLN A 247 25.95 11.11 41.77
CA GLN A 247 25.48 10.87 43.14
C GLN A 247 25.42 12.19 43.94
N ARG A 248 24.31 12.41 44.67
CA ARG A 248 24.14 13.54 45.58
C ARG A 248 25.14 13.43 46.73
N GLN A 249 26.09 14.35 46.82
CA GLN A 249 26.84 14.55 48.06
C GLN A 249 25.88 15.19 49.08
N HIS A 250 25.41 14.39 50.05
CA HIS A 250 24.82 14.92 51.26
C HIS A 250 25.93 15.65 52.04
N ARG A 251 25.93 16.99 51.99
CA ARG A 251 26.61 17.79 53.00
C ARG A 251 25.73 17.74 54.24
N ASP A 252 26.12 16.93 55.21
CA ASP A 252 25.61 17.03 56.56
C ASP A 252 26.02 18.41 57.09
N ALA A 253 25.01 19.26 57.31
CA ALA A 253 25.16 20.47 58.10
C ALA A 253 25.22 20.07 59.57
N SER A 254 26.24 20.61 60.24
CA SER A 254 26.57 20.59 61.68
C SER A 254 25.42 20.34 62.65
#